data_AF-A0A0G4E9P4-F1
#
_entry.id   AF-A0A0G4E9P4-F1
#
_cell.length_a   1.000
_cell.length_b   1.000
_cell.length_c   1.000
_cell.angle_alpha   90.00
_cell.angle_beta   90.00
_cell.angle_gamma   90.00
#
_symmetry.space_group_name_H-M   'P 1'
#
loop_
_entity.id
_entity.type
_entity.pdbx_description
1 polymer ?
#
loop_
_entity_poly.entity_id
_entity_poly.type
_entity_poly.pdbx_seq_one_letter_code
_entity_poly.pdbx_strand_id
1 'polypeptide(L)'
;MREAFGEPLVNSAGGPTFPEWEAYHERVCQLRLRCVKDLSKLGNLGRAIADAIADEVEKISKLEAPSERAGVFVRTLIQRDPDVKRKRDVKRMLWRRLEMWQKGQVEELVCEAERLDQQFPTTQPQLDDASVYRIFNKLMLEGKVRAAVRFVTERGGGGVLHPSAQAEERSPGVTVFDVLREKHPPQQQPHEEAFLPCDDLPPLIDVDITDSTVKRAARSLSGSAGPTGGDANFWQTFLFRYGAKSGRLRAAVASLVSTLANTIVPWDNIKALQACRLIALDKCPGVRPIGVRELCIGVKGGLEGAVHAVNDLFQEDETEGLLLVDASNAFNRISRPAAIWNTHVLWPRCSRYVFNTYRGFTALHL
;
A
#
# COMPACT_ATOMS: atom_id res chain seq x y z
N MET A 1 -21.62 23.12 -5.20
CA MET A 1 -20.59 22.15 -4.76
C MET A 1 -19.39 22.37 -5.66
N ARG A 2 -18.17 22.58 -5.14
CA ARG A 2 -16.99 22.70 -6.02
C ARG A 2 -16.73 21.35 -6.69
N GLU A 3 -16.40 21.39 -7.98
CA GLU A 3 -16.07 20.24 -8.81
C GLU A 3 -14.61 20.35 -9.26
N ALA A 4 -13.98 19.22 -9.59
CA ALA A 4 -12.69 19.20 -10.26
C ALA A 4 -12.79 18.25 -11.45
N PHE A 5 -12.26 18.69 -12.61
CA PHE A 5 -12.28 17.91 -13.85
C PHE A 5 -13.68 17.50 -14.33
N GLY A 6 -14.71 18.31 -14.02
CA GLY A 6 -16.11 18.02 -14.37
C GLY A 6 -16.80 16.98 -13.49
N GLU A 7 -16.20 16.63 -12.35
CA GLU A 7 -16.70 15.62 -11.42
C GLU A 7 -16.74 16.16 -9.99
N PRO A 8 -17.64 15.62 -9.12
CA PRO A 8 -17.62 15.93 -7.70
C PRO A 8 -16.26 15.62 -7.06
N LEU A 9 -15.81 16.48 -6.14
CA LEU A 9 -14.54 16.32 -5.43
C LEU A 9 -14.46 15.03 -4.58
N VAL A 10 -15.60 14.45 -4.23
CA VAL A 10 -15.71 13.19 -3.50
C VAL A 10 -16.76 12.31 -4.14
N ASN A 11 -16.49 11.01 -4.22
CA ASN A 11 -17.46 10.07 -4.78
C ASN A 11 -18.68 9.92 -3.87
N SER A 12 -19.85 9.79 -4.47
CA SER A 12 -21.03 9.24 -3.81
C SER A 12 -20.88 7.73 -3.63
N ALA A 13 -21.48 7.16 -2.57
CA ALA A 13 -21.57 5.72 -2.38
C ALA A 13 -22.49 5.11 -3.46
N GLY A 14 -21.93 4.79 -4.63
CA GLY A 14 -22.58 4.01 -5.67
C GLY A 14 -22.48 2.50 -5.39
N GLY A 15 -23.39 1.72 -5.97
CA GLY A 15 -23.27 0.26 -5.98
C GLY A 15 -22.05 -0.18 -6.80
N PRO A 16 -21.48 -1.36 -6.51
CA PRO A 16 -20.22 -1.76 -7.10
C PRO A 16 -20.36 -2.12 -8.58
N THR A 17 -19.49 -1.56 -9.41
CA THR A 17 -19.42 -1.88 -10.85
C THR A 17 -18.97 -3.34 -11.09
N PHE A 18 -18.19 -3.92 -10.17
CA PHE A 18 -17.63 -5.27 -10.28
C PHE A 18 -17.86 -6.09 -8.99
N PRO A 19 -19.12 -6.43 -8.64
CA PRO A 19 -19.47 -7.01 -7.34
C PRO A 19 -18.76 -8.33 -7.04
N GLU A 20 -18.57 -9.18 -8.07
CA GLU A 20 -17.86 -10.46 -7.95
C GLU A 20 -16.39 -10.26 -7.52
N TRP A 21 -15.70 -9.30 -8.14
CA TRP A 21 -14.29 -9.02 -7.85
C TRP A 21 -14.09 -8.36 -6.49
N GLU A 22 -15.03 -7.52 -6.07
CA GLU A 22 -15.03 -6.95 -4.72
C GLU A 22 -15.22 -8.03 -3.66
N ALA A 23 -16.16 -8.97 -3.87
CA ALA A 23 -16.34 -10.11 -2.98
C ALA A 23 -15.07 -10.99 -2.89
N TYR A 24 -14.42 -11.26 -4.02
CA TYR A 24 -13.14 -11.98 -4.01
C TYR A 24 -12.05 -11.23 -3.26
N HIS A 25 -11.94 -9.92 -3.50
CA HIS A 25 -10.95 -9.08 -2.84
C HIS A 25 -11.15 -9.05 -1.33
N GLU A 26 -12.38 -8.85 -0.86
CA GLU A 26 -12.73 -8.88 0.57
C GLU A 26 -12.32 -10.19 1.23
N ARG A 27 -12.65 -11.33 0.62
CA ARG A 27 -12.26 -12.66 1.12
C ARG A 27 -10.75 -12.80 1.27
N VAL A 28 -9.99 -12.44 0.24
CA VAL A 28 -8.52 -12.60 0.28
C VAL A 28 -7.82 -11.60 1.22
N CYS A 29 -8.42 -10.43 1.46
CA CYS A 29 -7.92 -9.42 2.40
C CYS A 29 -8.06 -9.85 3.87
N GLN A 30 -9.00 -10.74 4.19
CA GLN A 30 -9.19 -11.26 5.56
C GLN A 30 -8.18 -12.36 5.92
N LEU A 31 -7.49 -12.93 4.92
CA LEU A 31 -6.54 -14.02 5.14
C LEU A 31 -5.27 -13.51 5.83
N ARG A 32 -4.68 -14.32 6.72
CA ARG A 32 -3.40 -14.01 7.36
C ARG A 32 -2.27 -14.03 6.34
N LEU A 33 -1.45 -12.98 6.30
CA LEU A 33 -0.40 -12.75 5.30
C LEU A 33 0.81 -13.72 5.39
N ARG A 34 0.52 -15.01 5.26
CA ARG A 34 1.46 -16.12 5.22
C ARG A 34 1.78 -16.40 3.76
N CYS A 35 2.66 -15.59 3.18
CA CYS A 35 3.05 -15.70 1.77
C CYS A 35 4.38 -16.46 1.59
N VAL A 36 4.57 -17.04 0.39
CA VAL A 36 5.85 -17.56 -0.07
C VAL A 36 6.85 -16.40 -0.20
N LYS A 37 8.00 -16.50 0.48
CA LYS A 37 8.98 -15.40 0.56
C LYS A 37 10.11 -15.46 -0.48
N ASP A 38 10.61 -16.65 -0.82
CA ASP A 38 11.70 -16.79 -1.80
C ASP A 38 11.15 -17.02 -3.22
N LEU A 39 10.91 -15.92 -3.92
CA LEU A 39 10.47 -15.89 -5.32
C LEU A 39 11.61 -15.50 -6.27
N SER A 40 12.85 -15.47 -5.79
CA SER A 40 14.00 -14.89 -6.51
C SER A 40 14.64 -15.81 -7.56
N LYS A 41 14.41 -17.13 -7.44
CA LYS A 41 15.04 -18.20 -8.25
C LYS A 41 13.99 -19.15 -8.86
N LEU A 42 12.99 -18.58 -9.54
CA LEU A 42 11.92 -19.35 -10.17
C LEU A 42 12.20 -19.73 -11.63
N GLY A 43 13.17 -19.08 -12.30
CA GLY A 43 13.50 -19.38 -13.70
C GLY A 43 12.32 -19.08 -14.63
N ASN A 44 11.95 -20.03 -15.48
CA ASN A 44 10.82 -19.89 -16.42
C ASN A 44 9.49 -19.60 -15.70
N LEU A 45 9.28 -20.16 -14.51
CA LEU A 45 8.07 -19.89 -13.72
C LEU A 45 7.98 -18.42 -13.34
N GLY A 46 9.10 -17.83 -12.93
CA GLY A 46 9.11 -16.42 -12.56
C GLY A 46 8.90 -15.48 -13.74
N ARG A 47 9.38 -15.88 -14.94
CA ARG A 47 9.07 -15.18 -16.20
C ARG A 47 7.57 -15.24 -16.51
N ALA A 48 6.95 -16.41 -16.38
CA ALA A 48 5.52 -16.60 -16.61
C ALA A 48 4.66 -15.83 -15.60
N ILE A 49 5.03 -15.82 -14.32
CA ILE A 49 4.36 -15.01 -13.29
C ILE A 49 4.51 -13.51 -13.61
N ALA A 50 5.72 -13.03 -13.94
CA ALA A 50 5.92 -11.63 -14.29
C ALA A 50 5.04 -11.19 -15.46
N ASP A 51 4.89 -12.07 -16.46
CA ASP A 51 4.04 -11.85 -17.63
C ASP A 51 2.56 -11.79 -17.25
N ALA A 52 2.08 -12.72 -16.42
CA ALA A 52 0.70 -12.75 -15.96
C ALA A 52 0.35 -11.55 -15.06
N ILE A 53 1.29 -11.08 -14.22
CA ILE A 53 1.10 -9.83 -13.47
C ILE A 53 0.99 -8.65 -14.46
N ALA A 54 1.83 -8.62 -15.50
CA ALA A 54 1.77 -7.58 -16.51
C ALA A 54 0.42 -7.58 -17.25
N ASP A 55 -0.13 -8.76 -17.58
CA ASP A 55 -1.46 -8.89 -18.19
C ASP A 55 -2.55 -8.26 -17.32
N GLU A 56 -2.57 -8.55 -16.01
CA GLU A 56 -3.56 -7.98 -15.10
C GLU A 56 -3.40 -6.46 -14.94
N VAL A 57 -2.16 -5.96 -14.82
CA VAL A 57 -1.87 -4.52 -14.74
C VAL A 57 -2.25 -3.79 -16.04
N GLU A 58 -2.00 -4.39 -17.20
CA GLU A 58 -2.37 -3.82 -18.50
C GLU A 58 -3.89 -3.68 -18.64
N LYS A 59 -4.67 -4.72 -18.27
CA LYS A 59 -6.14 -4.66 -18.27
C LYS A 59 -6.67 -3.53 -17.38
N ILE A 60 -6.09 -3.36 -16.19
CA ILE A 60 -6.46 -2.26 -15.28
C ILE A 60 -6.08 -0.91 -15.91
N SER A 61 -4.91 -0.79 -16.54
CA SER A 61 -4.48 0.46 -17.18
C SER A 61 -5.39 0.90 -18.33
N LYS A 62 -6.01 -0.05 -19.01
CA LYS A 62 -6.99 0.16 -20.09
C LYS A 62 -8.43 0.31 -19.58
N LEU A 63 -8.64 0.24 -18.27
CA LEU A 63 -9.96 0.24 -17.62
C LEU A 63 -10.87 -0.93 -18.06
N GLU A 64 -10.27 -2.00 -18.59
CA GLU A 64 -10.98 -3.23 -19.01
C GLU A 64 -11.30 -4.14 -17.83
N ALA A 65 -10.65 -3.91 -16.67
CA ALA A 65 -10.85 -4.72 -15.48
C ALA A 65 -10.59 -3.95 -14.18
N PRO A 66 -11.21 -4.36 -13.05
CA PRO A 66 -10.99 -3.72 -11.76
C PRO A 66 -9.64 -4.10 -11.15
N SER A 67 -9.11 -3.20 -10.33
CA SER A 67 -7.85 -3.36 -9.60
C SER A 67 -7.76 -4.60 -8.70
N GLU A 68 -8.91 -5.04 -8.21
CA GLU A 68 -9.14 -6.17 -7.33
C GLU A 68 -8.51 -7.43 -7.91
N ARG A 69 -8.57 -7.59 -9.23
CA ARG A 69 -8.00 -8.75 -9.94
C ARG A 69 -6.52 -8.94 -9.67
N ALA A 70 -5.73 -7.87 -9.73
CA ALA A 70 -4.29 -7.95 -9.50
C ALA A 70 -3.99 -8.37 -8.06
N GLY A 71 -4.74 -7.83 -7.09
CA GLY A 71 -4.64 -8.20 -5.68
C GLY A 71 -5.01 -9.66 -5.42
N VAL A 72 -6.18 -10.10 -5.90
CA VAL A 72 -6.65 -11.49 -5.79
C VAL A 72 -5.69 -12.47 -6.46
N PHE A 73 -5.18 -12.13 -7.64
CA PHE A 73 -4.18 -12.93 -8.35
C PHE A 73 -2.92 -13.12 -7.52
N VAL A 74 -2.29 -12.01 -7.10
CA VAL A 74 -1.05 -12.05 -6.33
C VAL A 74 -1.28 -12.85 -5.04
N ARG A 75 -2.37 -12.56 -4.32
CA ARG A 75 -2.65 -13.18 -3.02
C ARG A 75 -2.81 -14.69 -3.10
N THR A 76 -3.69 -15.15 -4.01
CA THR A 76 -3.96 -16.58 -4.18
C THR A 76 -2.74 -17.33 -4.75
N LEU A 77 -2.00 -16.71 -5.66
CA LEU A 77 -0.77 -17.27 -6.21
C LEU A 77 0.25 -17.56 -5.10
N ILE A 78 0.55 -16.57 -4.26
CA ILE A 78 1.66 -16.65 -3.29
C ILE A 78 1.27 -17.14 -1.90
N GLN A 79 0.00 -17.43 -1.62
CA GLN A 79 -0.43 -17.98 -0.33
C GLN A 79 0.40 -19.22 0.02
N ARG A 80 0.98 -19.26 1.22
CA ARG A 80 1.80 -20.39 1.64
C ARG A 80 0.88 -21.59 1.90
N ASP A 81 1.29 -22.74 1.39
CA ASP A 81 0.78 -24.02 1.83
C ASP A 81 1.66 -24.50 3.03
N PRO A 82 1.07 -24.76 4.21
CA PRO A 82 1.81 -25.23 5.38
C PRO A 82 2.57 -26.54 5.13
N ASP A 83 2.05 -27.44 4.30
CA ASP A 83 2.62 -28.77 4.08
C ASP A 83 3.72 -28.77 3.01
N VAL A 84 3.73 -27.75 2.15
CA VAL A 84 4.74 -27.58 1.10
C VAL A 84 6.01 -26.92 1.64
N LYS A 85 7.02 -27.73 1.97
CA LYS A 85 8.30 -27.24 2.52
C LYS A 85 9.44 -27.13 1.50
N ARG A 86 9.54 -28.07 0.56
CA ARG A 86 10.69 -28.16 -0.35
C ARG A 86 10.56 -27.19 -1.52
N LYS A 87 11.67 -26.58 -1.95
CA LYS A 87 11.68 -25.58 -3.03
C LYS A 87 11.07 -26.08 -4.35
N ARG A 88 11.29 -27.35 -4.71
CA ARG A 88 10.70 -27.96 -5.91
C ARG A 88 9.18 -28.02 -5.84
N ASP A 89 8.64 -28.34 -4.66
CA ASP A 89 7.21 -28.53 -4.44
C ASP A 89 6.51 -27.16 -4.38
N VAL A 90 7.18 -26.14 -3.82
CA VAL A 90 6.73 -24.74 -3.92
C VAL A 90 6.62 -24.30 -5.38
N LYS A 91 7.61 -24.59 -6.23
CA LYS A 91 7.54 -24.25 -7.66
C LYS A 91 6.37 -24.95 -8.35
N ARG A 92 6.15 -26.24 -8.08
CA ARG A 92 5.03 -27.00 -8.64
C ARG A 92 3.68 -26.40 -8.24
N MET A 93 3.53 -26.06 -6.95
CA MET A 93 2.32 -25.40 -6.42
C MET A 93 2.05 -24.07 -7.12
N LEU A 94 3.06 -23.18 -7.19
CA LEU A 94 2.95 -21.88 -7.86
C LEU A 94 2.58 -22.03 -9.34
N TRP A 95 3.17 -23.00 -10.04
CA TRP A 95 2.87 -23.27 -11.45
C TRP A 95 1.42 -23.70 -11.64
N ARG A 96 0.94 -24.66 -10.84
CA ARG A 96 -0.47 -25.10 -10.87
C ARG A 96 -1.42 -23.94 -10.65
N ARG A 97 -1.15 -23.07 -9.66
CA ARG A 97 -2.02 -21.92 -9.37
C ARG A 97 -2.02 -20.89 -10.50
N LEU A 98 -0.88 -20.67 -11.13
CA LEU A 98 -0.78 -19.82 -12.32
C LEU A 98 -1.66 -20.37 -13.46
N GLU A 99 -1.62 -21.67 -13.72
CA GLU A 99 -2.46 -22.32 -14.74
C GLU A 99 -3.95 -22.25 -14.40
N MET A 100 -4.31 -22.42 -13.13
CA MET A 100 -5.69 -22.26 -12.65
C MET A 100 -6.20 -20.83 -12.88
N TRP A 101 -5.37 -19.83 -12.56
CA TRP A 101 -5.70 -18.43 -12.82
C TRP A 101 -5.96 -18.17 -14.31
N GLN A 102 -5.08 -18.67 -15.17
CA GLN A 102 -5.20 -18.53 -16.62
C GLN A 102 -6.45 -19.24 -17.19
N LYS A 103 -6.92 -20.28 -16.52
CA LYS A 103 -8.19 -20.99 -16.86
C LYS A 103 -9.43 -20.32 -16.26
N GLY A 104 -9.29 -19.24 -15.50
CA GLY A 104 -10.42 -18.55 -14.86
C GLY A 104 -10.95 -19.24 -13.60
N GLN A 105 -10.20 -20.18 -13.01
CA GLN A 105 -10.61 -20.94 -11.81
C GLN A 105 -10.36 -20.13 -10.52
N VAL A 106 -10.98 -18.94 -10.45
CA VAL A 106 -10.74 -17.95 -9.39
C VAL A 106 -11.35 -18.41 -8.07
N GLU A 107 -12.60 -18.90 -8.10
CA GLU A 107 -13.29 -19.40 -6.90
C GLU A 107 -12.49 -20.51 -6.22
N GLU A 108 -11.97 -21.47 -6.99
CA GLU A 108 -11.19 -22.58 -6.46
C GLU A 108 -9.88 -22.11 -5.85
N LEU A 109 -9.24 -21.10 -6.43
CA LEU A 109 -8.02 -20.48 -5.89
C LEU A 109 -8.29 -19.76 -4.57
N VAL A 110 -9.41 -19.03 -4.46
CA VAL A 110 -9.80 -18.32 -3.23
C VAL A 110 -10.18 -19.31 -2.14
N CYS A 111 -11.02 -20.30 -2.44
CA CYS A 111 -11.37 -21.38 -1.53
C CYS A 111 -10.13 -22.15 -1.03
N GLU A 112 -9.17 -22.43 -1.92
CA GLU A 112 -7.90 -23.03 -1.54
C GLU A 112 -7.14 -22.14 -0.55
N ALA A 113 -7.04 -20.83 -0.83
CA ALA A 113 -6.32 -19.89 0.02
C ALA A 113 -6.94 -19.78 1.42
N GLU A 114 -8.27 -19.74 1.52
CA GLU A 114 -9.03 -19.76 2.78
C GLU A 114 -8.78 -21.04 3.58
N ARG A 115 -8.90 -22.20 2.94
CA ARG A 115 -8.65 -23.50 3.58
C ARG A 115 -7.23 -23.62 4.11
N LEU A 116 -6.24 -23.13 3.36
CA LEU A 116 -4.84 -23.11 3.81
C LEU A 116 -4.64 -22.12 4.96
N ASP A 117 -5.34 -20.99 4.95
CA ASP A 117 -5.20 -19.98 5.99
C ASP A 117 -5.66 -20.51 7.36
N GLN A 118 -6.75 -21.27 7.38
CA GLN A 118 -7.32 -21.90 8.58
C GLN A 118 -6.34 -22.85 9.29
N GLN A 119 -5.38 -23.43 8.56
CA GLN A 119 -4.37 -24.33 9.12
C GLN A 119 -3.26 -23.59 9.87
N PHE A 120 -3.10 -22.28 9.68
CA PHE A 120 -2.09 -21.54 10.41
C PHE A 120 -2.50 -21.32 11.87
N PRO A 121 -1.54 -21.36 12.81
CA PRO A 121 -1.79 -20.93 14.18
C PRO A 121 -2.27 -19.47 14.21
N THR A 122 -3.31 -19.22 15.01
CA THR A 122 -3.83 -17.88 15.31
C THR A 122 -2.84 -17.06 16.13
N THR A 123 -2.09 -17.69 17.02
CA THR A 123 -1.13 -17.02 17.90
C THR A 123 0.29 -17.10 17.35
N GLN A 124 1.03 -15.99 17.39
CA GLN A 124 2.47 -16.04 17.15
C GLN A 124 3.19 -16.58 18.40
N PRO A 125 4.03 -17.62 18.28
CA PRO A 125 4.82 -18.08 19.40
C PRO A 125 5.81 -17.00 19.87
N GLN A 126 6.10 -16.95 21.16
CA GLN A 126 7.17 -16.11 21.68
C GLN A 126 8.51 -16.46 21.00
N LEU A 127 9.31 -15.45 20.70
CA LEU A 127 10.61 -15.64 20.07
C LEU A 127 11.60 -16.14 21.12
N ASP A 128 12.10 -17.36 20.94
CA ASP A 128 13.26 -17.87 21.67
C ASP A 128 14.56 -17.27 21.11
N ASP A 129 15.64 -17.36 21.88
CA ASP A 129 16.95 -16.81 21.49
C ASP A 129 17.46 -17.40 20.16
N ALA A 130 17.17 -18.68 19.89
CA ALA A 130 17.50 -19.33 18.63
C ALA A 130 16.74 -18.69 17.44
N SER A 131 15.45 -18.36 17.61
CA SER A 131 14.67 -17.65 16.59
C SER A 131 15.17 -16.22 16.39
N VAL A 132 15.54 -15.52 17.48
CA VAL A 132 16.14 -14.18 17.40
C VAL A 132 17.43 -14.23 16.57
N TYR A 133 18.34 -15.15 16.89
CA TYR A 133 19.58 -15.32 16.13
C TYR A 133 19.32 -15.62 14.64
N ARG A 134 18.38 -16.52 14.35
CA ARG A 134 18.02 -16.88 12.97
C ARG A 134 17.45 -15.70 12.20
N ILE A 135 16.59 -14.87 12.82
CA ILE A 135 16.03 -13.67 12.19
C ILE A 135 17.13 -12.64 11.96
N PHE A 136 17.99 -12.39 12.96
CA PHE A 136 19.13 -11.48 12.85
C PHE A 136 20.06 -11.88 11.70
N ASN A 137 20.52 -13.14 11.68
CA ASN A 137 21.42 -13.64 10.64
C ASN A 137 20.78 -13.53 9.25
N LYS A 138 19.49 -13.86 9.13
CA LYS A 138 18.75 -13.69 7.88
C LYS A 138 18.76 -12.22 7.42
N LEU A 139 18.45 -11.27 8.30
CA LEU A 139 18.44 -9.84 7.96
C LEU A 139 19.82 -9.36 7.52
N MET A 140 20.89 -9.83 8.19
CA MET A 140 22.27 -9.53 7.81
C MET A 140 22.60 -10.06 6.40
N LEU A 141 22.25 -11.31 6.10
CA LEU A 141 22.44 -11.92 4.77
C LEU A 141 21.62 -11.24 3.67
N GLU A 142 20.47 -10.66 4.02
CA GLU A 142 19.66 -9.84 3.11
C GLU A 142 20.20 -8.39 2.95
N GLY A 143 21.33 -8.05 3.60
CA GLY A 143 21.91 -6.70 3.57
C GLY A 143 21.12 -5.66 4.38
N LYS A 144 20.14 -6.10 5.19
CA LYS A 144 19.27 -5.24 6.00
C LYS A 144 19.91 -4.95 7.36
N VAL A 145 21.16 -4.50 7.36
CA VAL A 145 21.99 -4.33 8.57
C VAL A 145 21.31 -3.46 9.63
N ARG A 146 20.77 -2.30 9.24
CA ARG A 146 20.06 -1.41 10.18
C ARG A 146 18.86 -2.09 10.83
N ALA A 147 18.08 -2.84 10.06
CA ALA A 147 16.92 -3.57 10.60
C ALA A 147 17.36 -4.74 11.49
N ALA A 148 18.46 -5.43 11.16
CA ALA A 148 19.03 -6.49 11.97
C ALA A 148 19.50 -5.98 13.33
N VAL A 149 20.28 -4.90 13.34
CA VAL A 149 20.76 -4.24 14.58
C VAL A 149 19.56 -3.80 15.41
N ARG A 150 18.64 -3.04 14.81
CA ARG A 150 17.42 -2.58 15.47
C ARG A 150 16.63 -3.73 16.13
N PHE A 151 16.48 -4.84 15.43
CA PHE A 151 15.76 -6.02 15.92
C PHE A 151 16.37 -6.64 17.19
N VAL A 152 17.70 -6.56 17.37
CA VAL A 152 18.35 -7.12 18.57
C VAL A 152 18.60 -6.08 19.67
N THR A 153 18.71 -4.79 19.33
CA THR A 153 19.04 -3.71 20.28
C THR A 153 17.81 -3.01 20.88
N GLU A 154 16.73 -2.81 20.12
CA GLU A 154 15.52 -2.13 20.61
C GLU A 154 14.54 -3.10 21.32
N ARG A 155 15.01 -3.78 22.37
CA ARG A 155 14.16 -4.65 23.21
C ARG A 155 13.25 -3.88 24.19
N GLY A 156 13.22 -2.54 24.13
CA GLY A 156 12.71 -1.68 25.22
C GLY A 156 11.58 -0.70 24.91
N GLY A 157 10.89 -0.79 23.76
CA GLY A 157 9.70 0.04 23.50
C GLY A 157 9.24 0.04 22.04
N GLY A 158 7.94 0.09 21.83
CA GLY A 158 7.33 0.13 20.50
C GLY A 158 7.09 -1.27 19.92
N GLY A 159 6.14 -1.38 19.00
CA GLY A 159 5.78 -2.67 18.40
C GLY A 159 4.43 -2.65 17.70
N VAL A 160 4.04 -3.79 17.14
CA VAL A 160 2.69 -3.97 16.60
C VAL A 160 1.76 -4.31 17.75
N LEU A 161 0.71 -3.53 17.94
CA LEU A 161 -0.32 -3.74 18.95
C LEU A 161 -1.42 -4.65 18.39
N HIS A 162 -1.85 -5.61 19.20
CA HIS A 162 -2.99 -6.46 18.83
C HIS A 162 -4.30 -5.67 18.96
N PRO A 163 -5.23 -5.73 17.97
CA PRO A 163 -6.46 -4.93 17.99
C PRO A 163 -7.32 -5.12 19.25
N SER A 164 -7.36 -6.34 19.80
CA SER A 164 -8.11 -6.68 21.02
C SER A 164 -7.35 -6.40 22.33
N ALA A 165 -6.10 -5.91 22.28
CA ALA A 165 -5.37 -5.57 23.49
C ALA A 165 -5.94 -4.29 24.13
N GLN A 166 -5.79 -4.16 25.45
CA GLN A 166 -6.08 -2.92 26.17
C GLN A 166 -5.18 -1.80 25.64
N ALA A 167 -5.77 -0.64 25.34
CA ALA A 167 -5.01 0.53 24.95
C ALA A 167 -4.34 1.18 26.18
N GLU A 168 -3.05 1.49 26.05
CA GLU A 168 -2.27 2.23 27.03
C GLU A 168 -2.84 3.64 27.24
N GLU A 169 -2.79 4.15 28.47
CA GLU A 169 -3.33 5.47 28.86
C GLU A 169 -4.81 5.69 28.56
N ARG A 170 -5.58 4.61 28.42
CA ARG A 170 -7.04 4.64 28.26
C ARG A 170 -7.72 3.95 29.42
N SER A 171 -9.00 4.28 29.62
CA SER A 171 -9.84 3.63 30.62
C SER A 171 -9.88 2.10 30.40
N PRO A 172 -9.99 1.31 31.48
CA PRO A 172 -10.14 -0.14 31.37
C PRO A 172 -11.30 -0.53 30.42
N GLY A 173 -11.04 -1.49 29.54
CA GLY A 173 -12.00 -1.97 28.54
C GLY A 173 -11.90 -1.30 27.18
N VAL A 174 -11.19 -0.17 27.06
CA VAL A 174 -10.92 0.46 25.75
C VAL A 174 -9.84 -0.32 25.01
N THR A 175 -10.20 -0.90 23.87
CA THR A 175 -9.25 -1.69 23.07
C THR A 175 -8.44 -0.81 22.13
N VAL A 176 -7.32 -1.35 21.63
CA VAL A 176 -6.55 -0.73 20.54
C VAL A 176 -7.43 -0.49 19.31
N PHE A 177 -8.34 -1.40 19.00
CA PHE A 177 -9.31 -1.24 17.91
C PHE A 177 -10.23 -0.04 18.12
N ASP A 178 -10.70 0.20 19.35
CA ASP A 178 -11.53 1.37 19.65
C ASP A 178 -10.74 2.67 19.42
N VAL A 179 -9.49 2.73 19.88
CA VAL A 179 -8.60 3.87 19.63
C VAL A 179 -8.35 4.08 18.13
N LEU A 180 -8.20 2.99 17.36
CA LEU A 180 -8.10 3.09 15.91
C LEU A 180 -9.38 3.69 15.32
N ARG A 181 -10.57 3.25 15.73
CA ARG A 181 -11.84 3.80 15.24
C ARG A 181 -11.98 5.29 15.56
N GLU A 182 -11.65 5.71 16.77
CA GLU A 182 -11.66 7.12 17.16
C GLU A 182 -10.73 7.98 16.31
N LYS A 183 -9.58 7.44 15.89
CA LYS A 183 -8.62 8.14 15.03
C LYS A 183 -9.05 8.27 13.57
N HIS A 184 -10.15 7.65 13.15
CA HIS A 184 -10.70 7.80 11.80
C HIS A 184 -12.07 8.49 11.87
N PRO A 185 -12.11 9.81 12.10
CA PRO A 185 -13.37 10.54 12.16
C PRO A 185 -14.07 10.57 10.78
N PRO A 186 -15.37 10.88 10.75
CA PRO A 186 -16.07 11.16 9.51
C PRO A 186 -15.37 12.28 8.70
N GLN A 187 -15.55 12.26 7.39
CA GLN A 187 -15.00 13.28 6.49
C GLN A 187 -15.42 14.67 6.97
N GLN A 188 -14.45 15.52 7.30
CA GLN A 188 -14.73 16.92 7.61
C GLN A 188 -15.19 17.66 6.36
N GLN A 189 -16.23 18.48 6.50
CA GLN A 189 -16.63 19.46 5.49
C GLN A 189 -15.70 20.67 5.60
N PRO A 190 -14.97 21.04 4.53
CA PRO A 190 -14.13 22.22 4.57
C PRO A 190 -14.96 23.50 4.61
N HIS A 191 -14.47 24.50 5.34
CA HIS A 191 -14.91 25.89 5.19
C HIS A 191 -14.51 26.41 3.80
N GLU A 192 -15.23 27.42 3.30
CA GLU A 192 -14.95 28.00 1.99
C GLU A 192 -13.54 28.59 1.88
N GLU A 193 -13.03 29.17 2.96
CA GLU A 193 -11.68 29.74 3.06
C GLU A 193 -10.56 28.69 2.95
N ALA A 194 -10.87 27.41 3.16
CA ALA A 194 -9.88 26.33 3.04
C ALA A 194 -9.53 26.04 1.56
N PHE A 195 -10.35 26.51 0.62
CA PHE A 195 -10.09 26.37 -0.79
C PHE A 195 -9.32 27.58 -1.30
N LEU A 196 -8.16 27.33 -1.92
CA LEU A 196 -7.38 28.41 -2.54
C LEU A 196 -8.23 29.14 -3.59
N PRO A 197 -8.28 30.49 -3.55
CA PRO A 197 -8.90 31.27 -4.61
C PRO A 197 -8.08 31.09 -5.89
N CYS A 198 -8.78 30.89 -7.00
CA CYS A 198 -8.15 30.66 -8.30
C CYS A 198 -9.19 30.99 -9.37
N ASP A 199 -8.97 32.10 -10.08
CA ASP A 199 -9.87 32.54 -11.15
C ASP A 199 -9.66 31.67 -12.39
N ASP A 200 -8.39 31.43 -12.75
CA ASP A 200 -7.98 30.57 -13.86
C ASP A 200 -7.16 29.39 -13.37
N LEU A 201 -7.65 28.17 -13.63
CA LEU A 201 -6.91 26.97 -13.31
C LEU A 201 -5.66 26.85 -14.19
N PRO A 202 -4.51 26.45 -13.61
CA PRO A 202 -3.29 26.25 -14.38
C PRO A 202 -3.46 25.12 -15.41
N PRO A 203 -2.74 25.18 -16.54
CA PRO A 203 -2.86 24.18 -17.59
C PRO A 203 -2.42 22.80 -17.10
N LEU A 204 -3.19 21.79 -17.48
CA LEU A 204 -2.89 20.39 -17.17
C LEU A 204 -1.98 19.82 -18.26
N ILE A 205 -0.72 19.64 -17.92
CA ILE A 205 0.27 18.99 -18.78
C ILE A 205 0.31 17.51 -18.44
N ASP A 206 0.17 16.67 -19.45
CA ASP A 206 0.25 15.22 -19.28
C ASP A 206 1.63 14.80 -18.75
N VAL A 207 1.60 13.88 -17.80
CA VAL A 207 2.79 13.32 -17.16
C VAL A 207 3.27 12.14 -17.99
N ASP A 208 4.48 12.25 -18.52
CA ASP A 208 5.16 11.12 -19.16
C ASP A 208 5.77 10.18 -18.11
N ILE A 209 5.32 8.93 -18.13
CA ILE A 209 5.79 7.88 -17.22
C ILE A 209 6.28 6.72 -18.08
N THR A 210 7.57 6.44 -17.96
CA THR A 210 8.24 5.39 -18.73
C THR A 210 8.59 4.19 -17.86
N ASP A 211 8.97 3.09 -18.51
CA ASP A 211 9.53 1.91 -17.82
C ASP A 211 10.75 2.28 -16.95
N SER A 212 11.52 3.30 -17.36
CA SER A 212 12.70 3.80 -16.68
C SER A 212 12.34 4.58 -15.42
N THR A 213 11.22 5.32 -15.45
CA THR A 213 10.64 5.99 -14.28
C THR A 213 10.24 4.94 -13.24
N VAL A 214 9.50 3.90 -13.66
CA VAL A 214 9.12 2.77 -12.80
C VAL A 214 10.35 2.05 -12.26
N LYS A 215 11.35 1.78 -13.12
CA LYS A 215 12.60 1.13 -12.72
C LYS A 215 13.33 1.92 -11.63
N ARG A 216 13.33 3.25 -11.71
CA ARG A 216 13.97 4.13 -10.72
C ARG A 216 13.22 4.10 -9.40
N ALA A 217 11.90 4.27 -9.42
CA ALA A 217 11.04 4.19 -8.23
C ALA A 217 11.11 2.80 -7.56
N ALA A 218 11.17 1.74 -8.36
CA ALA A 218 11.24 0.36 -7.87
C ALA A 218 12.49 0.07 -7.02
N ARG A 219 13.61 0.76 -7.28
CA ARG A 219 14.85 0.62 -6.50
C ARG A 219 14.70 1.13 -5.08
N SER A 220 13.85 2.13 -4.86
CA SER A 220 13.59 2.71 -3.54
C SER A 220 12.49 2.00 -2.77
N LEU A 221 11.82 0.99 -3.34
CA LEU A 221 10.77 0.25 -2.66
C LEU A 221 11.32 -0.38 -1.38
N SER A 222 10.59 -0.16 -0.31
CA SER A 222 10.82 -0.75 1.00
C SER A 222 9.49 -0.81 1.74
N GLY A 223 9.34 -1.77 2.63
CA GLY A 223 8.13 -1.91 3.43
C GLY A 223 7.52 -3.29 3.33
N SER A 224 6.49 -3.47 4.14
CA SER A 224 5.72 -4.71 4.20
C SER A 224 4.59 -4.70 3.16
N ALA A 225 3.92 -5.83 2.99
CA ALA A 225 2.81 -5.95 2.05
C ALA A 225 1.56 -5.17 2.48
N GLY A 226 0.77 -4.75 1.49
CA GLY A 226 -0.63 -4.39 1.69
C GLY A 226 -1.52 -5.61 1.99
N PRO A 227 -2.85 -5.45 1.90
CA PRO A 227 -3.83 -6.51 2.19
C PRO A 227 -3.65 -7.83 1.40
N THR A 228 -3.07 -7.78 0.21
CA THR A 228 -2.99 -8.90 -0.75
C THR A 228 -1.61 -9.55 -0.82
N GLY A 229 -0.62 -9.07 -0.06
CA GLY A 229 0.61 -9.82 0.23
C GLY A 229 1.85 -9.55 -0.61
N GLY A 230 1.77 -8.71 -1.65
CA GLY A 230 2.94 -8.25 -2.39
C GLY A 230 3.77 -7.23 -1.59
N ASP A 231 4.86 -7.66 -0.94
CA ASP A 231 5.79 -6.75 -0.26
C ASP A 231 6.83 -6.11 -1.23
N ALA A 232 7.68 -5.23 -0.71
CA ALA A 232 8.70 -4.57 -1.53
C ALA A 232 9.66 -5.56 -2.22
N ASN A 233 9.99 -6.69 -1.59
CA ASN A 233 10.88 -7.70 -2.19
C ASN A 233 10.16 -8.46 -3.31
N PHE A 234 8.88 -8.80 -3.13
CA PHE A 234 8.04 -9.36 -4.18
C PHE A 234 8.08 -8.46 -5.42
N TRP A 235 7.76 -7.18 -5.26
CA TRP A 235 7.72 -6.24 -6.38
C TRP A 235 9.08 -6.03 -7.03
N GLN A 236 10.15 -5.83 -6.25
CA GLN A 236 11.51 -5.74 -6.78
C GLN A 236 11.91 -7.01 -7.54
N THR A 237 11.57 -8.19 -7.03
CA THR A 237 11.86 -9.46 -7.69
C THR A 237 11.25 -9.51 -9.09
N PHE A 238 9.96 -9.21 -9.24
CA PHE A 238 9.29 -9.29 -10.54
C PHE A 238 9.59 -8.12 -11.46
N LEU A 239 9.92 -6.93 -10.93
CA LEU A 239 10.29 -5.75 -11.72
C LEU A 239 11.74 -5.78 -12.21
N PHE A 240 12.62 -6.62 -11.66
CA PHE A 240 14.05 -6.65 -12.04
C PHE A 240 14.59 -7.98 -12.55
N ARG A 241 14.14 -9.13 -12.05
CA ARG A 241 14.92 -10.39 -12.17
C ARG A 241 14.62 -11.23 -13.41
N TYR A 242 13.55 -10.95 -14.15
CA TYR A 242 13.03 -11.82 -15.21
C TYR A 242 13.19 -11.23 -16.63
N GLY A 243 14.22 -10.41 -16.84
CA GLY A 243 14.63 -9.94 -18.17
C GLY A 243 13.54 -9.17 -18.89
N ALA A 244 13.26 -9.53 -20.15
CA ALA A 244 12.23 -8.90 -20.98
C ALA A 244 10.83 -8.91 -20.33
N LYS A 245 10.48 -9.97 -19.57
CA LYS A 245 9.18 -10.06 -18.87
C LYS A 245 9.08 -9.08 -17.70
N SER A 246 10.17 -8.86 -16.97
CA SER A 246 10.25 -7.74 -16.02
C SER A 246 10.17 -6.37 -16.69
N GLY A 247 10.74 -6.23 -17.89
CA GLY A 247 10.62 -5.03 -18.71
C GLY A 247 9.16 -4.73 -19.08
N ARG A 248 8.44 -5.73 -19.58
CA ARG A 248 7.01 -5.64 -19.87
C ARG A 248 6.20 -5.24 -18.64
N LEU A 249 6.43 -5.88 -17.49
CA LEU A 249 5.75 -5.52 -16.25
C LEU A 249 6.00 -4.06 -15.85
N ARG A 250 7.23 -3.55 -16.01
CA ARG A 250 7.52 -2.12 -15.78
C ARG A 250 6.76 -1.21 -16.73
N ALA A 251 6.65 -1.57 -18.01
CA ALA A 251 5.87 -0.83 -18.99
C ALA A 251 4.36 -0.85 -18.67
N ALA A 252 3.82 -1.99 -18.25
CA ALA A 252 2.44 -2.13 -17.79
C ALA A 252 2.15 -1.21 -16.59
N VAL A 253 3.03 -1.20 -15.59
CA VAL A 253 2.91 -0.29 -14.43
C VAL A 253 3.01 1.17 -14.88
N ALA A 254 3.91 1.50 -15.82
CA ALA A 254 4.03 2.85 -16.35
C ALA A 254 2.75 3.30 -17.06
N SER A 255 2.13 2.41 -17.83
CA SER A 255 0.82 2.63 -18.47
C SER A 255 -0.26 2.89 -17.42
N LEU A 256 -0.36 2.04 -16.39
CA LEU A 256 -1.34 2.23 -15.31
C LEU A 256 -1.19 3.58 -14.61
N VAL A 257 0.03 3.96 -14.22
CA VAL A 257 0.25 5.24 -13.55
C VAL A 257 0.02 6.41 -14.51
N SER A 258 0.31 6.25 -15.81
CA SER A 258 -0.01 7.27 -16.83
C SER A 258 -1.52 7.48 -16.94
N THR A 259 -2.31 6.40 -16.97
CA THR A 259 -3.79 6.49 -16.95
C THR A 259 -4.26 7.24 -15.70
N LEU A 260 -3.75 6.88 -14.52
CA LEU A 260 -4.09 7.55 -13.26
C LEU A 260 -3.68 9.03 -13.23
N ALA A 261 -2.58 9.40 -13.87
CA ALA A 261 -2.05 10.77 -13.88
C ALA A 261 -2.65 11.66 -14.98
N ASN A 262 -3.15 11.08 -16.07
CA ASN A 262 -3.53 11.83 -17.27
C ASN A 262 -5.03 11.76 -17.59
N THR A 263 -5.78 10.85 -16.97
CA THR A 263 -7.22 10.68 -17.21
C THR A 263 -8.03 10.71 -15.90
N ILE A 264 -9.35 10.88 -16.01
CA ILE A 264 -10.27 10.67 -14.89
C ILE A 264 -10.71 9.22 -14.89
N VAL A 265 -10.41 8.50 -13.81
CA VAL A 265 -10.60 7.05 -13.72
C VAL A 265 -11.73 6.73 -12.76
N PRO A 266 -12.80 6.02 -13.17
CA PRO A 266 -13.87 5.60 -12.27
C PRO A 266 -13.30 4.91 -11.02
N TRP A 267 -13.77 5.34 -9.85
CA TRP A 267 -13.19 4.89 -8.59
C TRP A 267 -13.28 3.38 -8.41
N ASP A 268 -14.39 2.78 -8.82
CA ASP A 268 -14.62 1.34 -8.78
C ASP A 268 -13.56 0.52 -9.53
N ASN A 269 -12.88 1.09 -10.52
CA ASN A 269 -11.82 0.40 -11.24
C ASN A 269 -10.51 0.34 -10.45
N ILE A 270 -10.33 1.16 -9.42
CA ILE A 270 -9.04 1.36 -8.73
C ILE A 270 -9.11 1.22 -7.21
N LYS A 271 -10.26 0.82 -6.64
CA LYS A 271 -10.49 0.70 -5.19
C LYS A 271 -9.42 -0.14 -4.49
N ALA A 272 -9.12 -1.32 -5.01
CA ALA A 272 -8.14 -2.22 -4.41
C ALA A 272 -6.70 -1.68 -4.45
N LEU A 273 -6.32 -0.89 -5.46
CA LEU A 273 -5.01 -0.20 -5.45
C LEU A 273 -4.90 0.74 -4.25
N GLN A 274 -6.04 1.25 -3.79
CA GLN A 274 -6.12 2.18 -2.69
C GLN A 274 -6.39 1.51 -1.34
N ALA A 275 -6.63 0.21 -1.29
CA ALA A 275 -6.84 -0.51 -0.05
C ALA A 275 -5.56 -0.53 0.81
N CYS A 276 -5.74 -0.44 2.12
CA CYS A 276 -4.64 -0.40 3.08
C CYS A 276 -4.81 -1.52 4.11
N ARG A 277 -3.70 -2.16 4.45
CA ARG A 277 -3.59 -2.97 5.64
C ARG A 277 -3.30 -2.06 6.82
N LEU A 278 -4.25 -1.95 7.74
CA LEU A 278 -4.14 -1.13 8.93
C LEU A 278 -3.35 -1.89 10.01
N ILE A 279 -2.30 -1.27 10.51
CA ILE A 279 -1.46 -1.79 11.58
C ILE A 279 -1.46 -0.76 12.70
N ALA A 280 -1.81 -1.20 13.92
CA ALA A 280 -1.60 -0.41 15.12
C ALA A 280 -0.15 -0.53 15.55
N LEU A 281 0.57 0.59 15.57
CA LEU A 281 1.90 0.67 16.18
C LEU A 281 1.81 1.32 17.55
N ASP A 282 2.61 0.83 18.48
CA ASP A 282 2.85 1.50 19.75
C ASP A 282 3.69 2.78 19.52
N LYS A 283 3.18 3.91 20.02
CA LYS A 283 3.79 5.24 19.94
C LYS A 283 4.68 5.52 21.16
N CYS A 284 4.53 4.76 22.25
CA CYS A 284 5.23 4.95 23.52
C CYS A 284 5.11 6.39 24.08
N PRO A 285 3.96 6.79 24.65
CA PRO A 285 2.74 5.99 24.84
C PRO A 285 1.68 6.17 23.73
N GLY A 286 0.77 5.21 23.64
CA GLY A 286 -0.45 5.28 22.83
C GLY A 286 -0.38 4.61 21.45
N VAL A 287 -1.47 4.72 20.67
CA VAL A 287 -1.64 3.96 19.42
C VAL A 287 -1.40 4.85 18.18
N ARG A 288 -0.56 4.42 17.24
CA ARG A 288 -0.35 5.07 15.93
C ARG A 288 -0.93 4.18 14.81
N PRO A 289 -1.98 4.63 14.09
CA PRO A 289 -2.48 3.91 12.91
C PRO A 289 -1.50 4.05 11.75
N ILE A 290 -1.15 2.92 11.12
CA ILE A 290 -0.36 2.88 9.88
C ILE A 290 -1.14 2.11 8.83
N GLY A 291 -1.47 2.76 7.71
CA GLY A 291 -2.02 2.09 6.53
C GLY A 291 -0.91 1.68 5.58
N VAL A 292 -0.73 0.38 5.36
CA VAL A 292 0.19 -0.17 4.36
C VAL A 292 -0.59 -0.47 3.07
N ARG A 293 -0.35 0.32 2.02
CA ARG A 293 -1.02 0.18 0.71
C ARG A 293 -0.37 -0.91 -0.15
N GLU A 294 -1.06 -1.36 -1.19
CA GLU A 294 -0.51 -2.30 -2.20
C GLU A 294 0.65 -1.73 -3.01
N LEU A 295 0.58 -0.44 -3.31
CA LEU A 295 1.63 0.29 -4.01
C LEU A 295 2.46 1.05 -2.99
N CYS A 296 3.77 0.75 -2.89
CA CYS A 296 4.65 1.51 -2.01
C CYS A 296 4.96 2.89 -2.63
N ILE A 297 4.14 3.88 -2.28
CA ILE A 297 4.32 5.27 -2.70
C ILE A 297 4.88 6.04 -1.50
N GLY A 298 6.01 6.72 -1.70
CA GLY A 298 6.61 7.60 -0.70
C GLY A 298 7.72 8.44 -1.30
N VAL A 299 7.76 9.72 -0.93
CA VAL A 299 8.84 10.65 -1.33
C VAL A 299 9.87 10.67 -0.19
N LYS A 300 11.15 10.45 -0.53
CA LYS A 300 12.26 10.64 0.41
C LYS A 300 12.66 12.12 0.45
N GLY A 301 12.95 12.65 1.64
CA GLY A 301 13.65 13.95 1.79
C GLY A 301 12.79 15.14 2.23
N GLY A 302 11.47 15.00 2.38
CA GLY A 302 10.61 16.13 2.78
C GLY A 302 10.96 16.72 4.16
N LEU A 303 11.26 15.86 5.14
CA LEU A 303 11.64 16.31 6.49
C LEU A 303 13.02 16.96 6.52
N GLU A 304 13.98 16.43 5.76
CA GLU A 304 15.34 16.98 5.69
C GLU A 304 15.34 18.38 5.08
N GLY A 305 14.62 18.58 3.97
CA GLY A 305 14.45 19.90 3.38
C GLY A 305 13.74 20.89 4.30
N ALA A 306 12.71 20.45 5.03
CA ALA A 306 12.03 21.31 6.02
C ALA A 306 12.94 21.71 7.17
N VAL A 307 13.76 20.80 7.70
CA VAL A 307 14.74 21.10 8.76
C VAL A 307 15.78 22.09 8.28
N HIS A 308 16.31 21.93 7.06
CA HIS A 308 17.26 22.89 6.50
C HIS A 308 16.64 24.28 6.34
N ALA A 309 15.43 24.38 5.77
CA ALA A 309 14.75 25.66 5.60
C ALA A 309 14.46 26.36 6.95
N VAL A 310 14.00 25.61 7.97
CA VAL A 310 13.77 26.18 9.31
C VAL A 310 15.08 26.62 9.96
N ASN A 311 16.15 25.86 9.78
CA ASN A 311 17.46 26.23 10.32
C ASN A 311 17.97 27.51 9.67
N ASP A 312 17.83 27.67 8.36
CA ASP A 312 18.27 28.87 7.63
C ASP A 312 17.49 30.10 8.09
N LEU A 313 16.15 30.02 8.19
CA LEU A 313 15.29 31.10 8.70
C LEU A 313 15.63 31.49 10.15
N PHE A 314 16.02 30.53 10.97
CA PHE A 314 16.39 30.78 12.36
C PHE A 314 17.74 31.51 12.50
N GLN A 315 18.60 31.49 11.49
CA GLN A 315 19.87 32.24 11.48
C GLN A 315 19.70 33.69 11.00
N GLU A 316 18.52 34.11 10.57
CA GLU A 316 18.26 35.49 10.16
C GLU A 316 18.16 36.41 11.39
N ASP A 317 18.83 37.56 11.34
CA ASP A 317 18.89 38.52 12.46
C ASP A 317 17.51 39.05 12.89
N GLU A 318 16.51 39.00 12.00
CA GLU A 318 15.13 39.43 12.26
C GLU A 318 14.27 38.35 12.94
N THR A 319 14.75 37.11 13.03
CA THR A 319 13.99 36.00 13.63
C THR A 319 14.15 35.98 15.14
N GLU A 320 13.15 36.49 15.86
CA GLU A 320 13.16 36.56 17.33
C GLU A 320 12.81 35.22 18.04
N GLY A 321 12.26 34.23 17.32
CA GLY A 321 11.88 32.95 17.92
C GLY A 321 11.12 32.00 17.00
N LEU A 322 10.75 30.81 17.53
CA LEU A 322 10.08 29.75 16.80
C LEU A 322 8.71 29.42 17.41
N LEU A 323 7.65 29.53 16.60
CA LEU A 323 6.31 29.04 16.95
C LEU A 323 6.13 27.58 16.51
N LEU A 324 5.96 26.67 17.46
CA LEU A 324 5.70 25.27 17.19
C LEU A 324 4.20 24.99 17.19
N VAL A 325 3.66 24.56 16.05
CA VAL A 325 2.26 24.17 15.88
C VAL A 325 2.21 22.70 15.49
N ASP A 326 1.45 21.89 16.25
CA ASP A 326 1.21 20.48 15.93
C ASP A 326 -0.28 20.24 15.61
N ALA A 327 -0.52 19.60 14.47
CA ALA A 327 -1.87 19.31 14.02
C ALA A 327 -2.33 17.95 14.53
N SER A 328 -3.30 17.96 15.44
CA SER A 328 -3.90 16.75 16.00
C SER A 328 -4.50 15.84 14.92
N ASN A 329 -3.91 14.66 14.73
CA ASN A 329 -4.39 13.62 13.81
C ASN A 329 -4.53 14.10 12.35
N ALA A 330 -3.60 14.94 11.89
CA ALA A 330 -3.66 15.66 10.62
C ALA A 330 -4.05 14.78 9.41
N PHE A 331 -3.38 13.64 9.22
CA PHE A 331 -3.62 12.76 8.07
C PHE A 331 -5.04 12.21 7.99
N ASN A 332 -5.69 11.97 9.13
CA ASN A 332 -7.05 11.43 9.17
C ASN A 332 -8.11 12.54 9.24
N ARG A 333 -7.72 13.77 9.61
CA ARG A 333 -8.63 14.92 9.72
C ARG A 333 -8.60 15.84 8.50
N ILE A 334 -7.61 15.71 7.62
CA ILE A 334 -7.49 16.55 6.43
C ILE A 334 -8.77 16.49 5.58
N SER A 335 -9.23 17.65 5.14
CA SER A 335 -10.35 17.73 4.22
C SER A 335 -9.92 17.28 2.83
N ARG A 336 -10.43 16.13 2.36
CA ARG A 336 -10.14 15.62 1.02
C ARG A 336 -10.60 16.57 -0.09
N PRO A 337 -11.81 17.14 -0.05
CA PRO A 337 -12.21 18.12 -1.07
C PRO A 337 -11.28 19.33 -1.15
N ALA A 338 -10.86 19.89 -0.01
CA ALA A 338 -9.94 21.02 0.01
C ALA A 338 -8.54 20.61 -0.46
N ALA A 339 -8.03 19.44 -0.03
CA ALA A 339 -6.73 18.93 -0.47
C ALA A 339 -6.68 18.68 -1.98
N ILE A 340 -7.75 18.08 -2.54
CA ILE A 340 -7.88 17.83 -3.98
C ILE A 340 -7.89 19.15 -4.75
N TRP A 341 -8.72 20.11 -4.33
CA TRP A 341 -8.80 21.43 -4.98
C TRP A 341 -7.46 22.18 -4.89
N ASN A 342 -6.88 22.28 -3.70
CA ASN A 342 -5.63 23.01 -3.50
C ASN A 342 -4.47 22.35 -4.25
N THR A 343 -4.47 21.02 -4.40
CA THR A 343 -3.49 20.32 -5.26
C THR A 343 -3.70 20.66 -6.73
N HIS A 344 -4.94 20.84 -7.19
CA HIS A 344 -5.21 21.29 -8.56
C HIS A 344 -4.60 22.66 -8.84
N VAL A 345 -4.69 23.58 -7.89
CA VAL A 345 -4.09 24.92 -8.00
C VAL A 345 -2.56 24.87 -7.88
N LEU A 346 -2.02 24.21 -6.86
CA LEU A 346 -0.59 24.27 -6.52
C LEU A 346 0.28 23.27 -7.28
N TRP A 347 -0.27 22.11 -7.64
CA TRP A 347 0.48 21.02 -8.27
C TRP A 347 -0.30 20.37 -9.42
N PRO A 348 -0.49 21.10 -10.54
CA PRO A 348 -1.40 20.69 -11.61
C PRO A 348 -0.99 19.35 -12.23
N ARG A 349 0.31 19.10 -12.35
CA ARG A 349 0.88 17.85 -12.87
C ARG A 349 0.49 16.61 -12.06
N CYS A 350 0.25 16.71 -10.76
CA CYS A 350 -0.14 15.57 -9.91
C CYS A 350 -1.64 15.57 -9.56
N SER A 351 -2.34 16.65 -9.92
CA SER A 351 -3.72 16.90 -9.50
C SER A 351 -4.69 15.79 -9.88
N ARG A 352 -4.63 15.27 -11.12
CA ARG A 352 -5.47 14.15 -11.58
C ARG A 352 -5.16 12.86 -10.82
N TYR A 353 -3.89 12.58 -10.57
CA TYR A 353 -3.48 11.41 -9.78
C TYR A 353 -4.03 11.49 -8.35
N VAL A 354 -3.90 12.66 -7.70
CA VAL A 354 -4.43 12.91 -6.36
C VAL A 354 -5.95 12.84 -6.36
N PHE A 355 -6.61 13.44 -7.34
CA PHE A 355 -8.06 13.34 -7.51
C PHE A 355 -8.51 11.88 -7.60
N ASN A 356 -7.95 11.11 -8.53
CA ASN A 356 -8.28 9.70 -8.71
C ASN A 356 -8.02 8.88 -7.43
N THR A 357 -6.92 9.14 -6.72
CA THR A 357 -6.48 8.37 -5.55
C THR A 357 -7.26 8.69 -4.27
N TYR A 358 -7.67 9.95 -4.09
CA TYR A 358 -8.21 10.43 -2.81
C TYR A 358 -9.70 10.81 -2.86
N ARG A 359 -10.35 10.83 -4.03
CA ARG A 359 -11.79 11.16 -4.11
C ARG A 359 -12.70 10.13 -3.44
N GLY A 360 -12.25 8.89 -3.27
CA GLY A 360 -13.01 7.83 -2.58
C GLY A 360 -12.43 7.45 -1.22
N PHE A 361 -13.22 6.72 -0.44
CA PHE A 361 -12.78 6.21 0.86
C PHE A 361 -11.89 4.99 0.66
N THR A 362 -10.74 4.99 1.36
CA THR A 362 -9.84 3.83 1.39
C THR A 362 -10.41 2.75 2.30
N ALA A 363 -10.51 1.51 1.79
CA ALA A 363 -10.79 0.35 2.61
C ALA A 363 -9.60 0.03 3.54
N LEU A 364 -9.88 -0.17 4.83
CA LEU A 364 -8.90 -0.52 5.85
C LEU A 364 -9.11 -1.96 6.31
N HIS A 365 -8.12 -2.81 6.12
CA HIS A 365 -8.13 -4.22 6.50
C HIS A 365 -7.15 -4.46 7.65
N LEU A 366 -7.59 -5.04 8.76
CA LEU A 366 -6.77 -5.29 9.96
C LEU A 366 -6.00 -6.61 9.91
#